data_AF-G5QLA5-F1
#
_entry.id   AF-G5QLA5-F1
#
_cell.length_a   1.000
_cell.length_b   1.000
_cell.length_c   1.000
_cell.angle_alpha   90.00
_cell.angle_beta   90.00
_cell.angle_gamma   90.00
#
_symmetry.space_group_name_H-M   'P 1'
#
loop_
_entity.id
_entity.type
_entity.pdbx_description
1 polymer ?
#
loop_
_entity_poly.entity_id
_entity_poly.type
_entity_poly.pdbx_seq_one_letter_code
_entity_poly.pdbx_strand_id
1 'polypeptide(L)' 'MFIGFDYGTANCSVAIMRDGHPQLLTMESGERVAV' A
#
# COMPACT_ATOMS: atom_id res chain seq x y z
N MET A 1 3.88 -14.23 -3.50
CA MET A 1 3.86 -12.79 -3.14
C MET A 1 2.52 -12.23 -3.57
N PHE A 2 1.78 -11.59 -2.66
CA PHE A 2 0.50 -10.96 -2.95
C PHE A 2 0.62 -9.46 -2.72
N ILE A 3 0.05 -8.67 -3.63
CA ILE A 3 0.10 -7.20 -3.62
C ILE A 3 -1.33 -6.69 -3.76
N GLY A 4 -1.74 -5.83 -2.84
CA GLY A 4 -3.01 -5.09 -2.91
C GLY A 4 -2.76 -3.69 -3.46
N PHE A 5 -3.62 -3.25 -4.38
CA PHE A 5 -3.61 -1.91 -4.96
C PHE A 5 -4.97 -1.26 -4.69
N ASP A 6 -4.97 -0.09 -4.08
CA ASP A 6 -6.13 0.77 -3.97
C ASP A 6 -5.95 1.95 -4.92
N TYR A 7 -6.87 2.10 -5.88
CA TYR A 7 -6.85 3.18 -6.86
C TYR A 7 -8.01 4.13 -6.57
N GLY A 8 -7.81 4.99 -5.58
CA GLY A 8 -8.75 6.04 -5.26
C GLY A 8 -8.57 7.25 -6.18
N THR A 9 -9.65 8.01 -6.36
CA THR A 9 -9.62 9.25 -7.17
C THR A 9 -8.67 10.30 -6.61
N ALA A 10 -8.47 10.31 -5.29
CA ALA A 10 -7.62 11.27 -4.60
C ALA A 10 -6.27 10.69 -4.16
N ASN A 11 -6.25 9.43 -3.71
CA ASN A 11 -5.06 8.76 -3.18
C ASN A 11 -4.97 7.34 -3.72
N CYS A 12 -3.75 6.87 -3.96
CA CYS A 12 -3.49 5.49 -4.37
C CYS A 12 -2.59 4.82 -3.34
N SER A 13 -2.88 3.57 -2.98
CA SER A 13 -2.11 2.82 -1.99
C SER A 13 -1.66 1.45 -2.49
N VAL A 14 -0.52 1.01 -1.97
CA VAL A 14 0.02 -0.33 -2.25
C VAL A 14 0.38 -1.02 -0.95
N ALA A 15 -0.09 -2.24 -0.78
CA ALA A 15 0.26 -3.10 0.34
C ALA A 15 0.79 -4.45 -0.14
N ILE A 16 1.68 -5.05 0.64
CA ILE A 16 2.15 -6.42 0.43
C ILE A 16 1.71 -7.30 1.60
N MET A 17 1.44 -8.57 1.35
CA MET A 17 1.29 -9.54 2.43
C MET A 17 2.68 -10.03 2.86
N ARG A 18 3.05 -9.76 4.12
CA ARG A 18 4.27 -10.28 4.77
C ARG A 18 3.86 -11.00 6.06
N ASP A 19 4.31 -12.24 6.22
CA ASP A 19 4.02 -13.07 7.40
C ASP A 19 2.52 -13.19 7.75
N GLY A 20 1.67 -13.28 6.72
CA GLY A 20 0.22 -13.38 6.88
C GLY A 20 -0.49 -12.05 7.18
N HIS A 21 0.23 -10.93 7.23
CA HIS A 21 -0.32 -9.60 7.55
C HIS A 21 -0.07 -8.61 6.40
N PRO A 22 -1.02 -7.69 6.12
CA PRO A 22 -0.82 -6.64 5.14
C PRO A 22 0.14 -5.56 5.70
N GLN A 23 1.12 -5.16 4.89
CA GLN A 23 2.05 -4.08 5.18
C GLN A 23 2.01 -3.05 4.04
N LEU A 24 1.75 -1.79 4.40
CA LEU A 24 1.72 -0.67 3.44
C LEU A 24 3.13 -0.29 2.99
N LEU A 25 3.27 -0.01 1.70
CA LEU A 25 4.52 0.48 1.12
C LEU A 25 4.53 2.00 1.13
N THR A 26 5.68 2.57 1.48
CA THR A 26 5.93 4.01 1.31
C THR A 26 6.33 4.24 -0.14
N MET A 27 5.61 5.13 -0.83
CA MET A 27 5.95 5.50 -2.20
C MET A 27 7.15 6.46 -2.22
N GLU A 28 7.87 6.51 -3.32
CA GLU A 28 9.05 7.39 -3.49
C GLU A 28 8.71 8.87 -3.23
N SER A 29 7.47 9.28 -3.50
CA SER A 29 6.94 10.62 -3.23
C SER A 29 6.82 10.95 -1.73
N GLY A 30 7.12 10.01 -0.83
CA GLY A 30 6.97 10.18 0.62
C GLY A 30 5.53 10.00 1.11
N GLU A 31 4.59 9.68 0.23
CA GLU A 31 3.24 9.30 0.63
C GLU A 31 3.29 7.95 1.38
N ARG A 32 3.03 8.03 2.68
CA ARG A 32 2.69 6.87 3.50
C ARG A 32 1.18 6.74 3.43
N VAL A 33 0.69 5.80 2.65
CA VAL A 33 -0.73 5.48 2.76
C VAL A 33 -0.92 4.73 4.07
N ALA A 34 -1.64 5.35 4.99
CA ALA A 34 -2.13 4.73 6.21
C ALA A 34 -3.63 4.51 6.05
N VAL A 35 -4.08 3.28 6.25
CA VAL A 35 -5.50 2.93 6.43
C VAL A 35 -5.84 2.96 7.91
#